data_AF-A0A9E7L0J1-F1
#
_entry.id   AF-A0A9E7L0J1-F1
#
_cell.length_a   1.000
_cell.length_b   1.000
_cell.length_c   1.000
_cell.angle_alpha   90.00
_cell.angle_beta   90.00
_cell.angle_gamma   90.00
#
_symmetry.space_group_name_H-M   'P 1'
#
loop_
_entity.id
_entity.type
_entity.pdbx_description
1 polymer ?
#
loop_
_entity_poly.entity_id
_entity_poly.type
_entity_poly.pdbx_seq_one_letter_code
_entity_poly.pdbx_strand_id
1 'polypeptide(L)'
;MVVFSDKATQFSDTRHENLVRALLCSDMLVHVAINDQESIEWLHKNSDSVPNIICFESSPELRNKLGGSFIHKRAEENMFNRLVNIAKKGNRSESTEVLKTVSGAWERYNADDIRFCLLVIINSYIRPVSVLKNLRAKGLSTLNCMIKNCGSQMLNCLFDPNCRKAVQCLNSCSPADQVCNYRCIASYESPYLEAFSLCVLQKNNCLELDAEIPSKPIVTPLYMFRGELLSHEVAEDLFIGWLDNLEWSWRVIAGQNPAYDQFPCQYQLFYRGKARGSFWYEPVFQVQTQEGTFVWRRRKYRVRRASVPGTFFFSVLDNGVVSKEFWTIIDVCDDLSWGLFHYSGAAQAAGLSYTGAVLVSPDGNFKPELGGQRLVSALEKCSIMDWELYRVDNCSCNNPPLGIPEGSRLHSKIELRNQRWVSQQHG
;
A
#
# COMPACT_ATOMS: atom_id res chain seq x y z
N MET A 1 8.69 -14.50 -7.72
CA MET A 1 7.49 -15.34 -7.90
C MET A 1 7.41 -15.69 -9.37
N VAL A 2 7.17 -16.95 -9.73
CA VAL A 2 7.01 -17.36 -11.14
C VAL A 2 5.57 -17.86 -11.29
N VAL A 3 4.89 -17.47 -12.35
CA VAL A 3 3.48 -17.79 -12.59
C VAL A 3 3.36 -18.65 -13.84
N PHE A 4 2.60 -19.74 -13.74
CA PHE A 4 2.31 -20.66 -14.84
C PHE A 4 0.80 -20.84 -14.96
N SER A 5 0.30 -20.98 -16.18
CA SER A 5 -1.03 -21.52 -16.43
C SER A 5 -1.00 -23.04 -16.28
N ASP A 6 -2.11 -23.61 -15.84
CA ASP A 6 -2.44 -25.04 -15.83
C ASP A 6 -2.13 -25.77 -17.15
N LYS A 7 -2.24 -25.09 -18.30
CA LYS A 7 -1.82 -25.61 -19.61
C LYS A 7 -0.38 -26.10 -19.65
N ALA A 8 0.51 -25.56 -18.81
CA ALA A 8 1.89 -26.03 -18.70
C ALA A 8 1.99 -27.46 -18.12
N THR A 9 0.94 -27.97 -17.49
CA THR A 9 0.86 -29.36 -17.01
C THR A 9 0.42 -30.34 -18.11
N GLN A 10 -0.26 -29.84 -19.15
CA GLN A 10 -0.88 -30.65 -20.20
C GLN A 10 0.02 -30.85 -21.42
N PHE A 11 0.81 -29.83 -21.80
CA PHE A 11 1.63 -29.87 -23.01
C PHE A 11 3.11 -30.02 -22.69
N SER A 12 3.80 -30.98 -23.32
CA SER A 12 5.26 -31.12 -23.21
C SER A 12 5.96 -30.08 -24.10
N ASP A 13 6.01 -28.84 -23.61
CA ASP A 13 6.70 -27.72 -24.24
C ASP A 13 7.73 -27.08 -23.31
N THR A 14 8.39 -26.01 -23.76
CA THR A 14 9.39 -25.30 -22.94
C THR A 14 8.80 -24.75 -21.64
N ARG A 15 7.49 -24.45 -21.57
CA ARG A 15 6.83 -23.98 -20.35
C ARG A 15 6.68 -25.11 -19.35
N HIS A 16 6.42 -26.33 -19.81
CA HIS A 16 6.41 -27.52 -18.96
C HIS A 16 7.76 -27.79 -18.31
N GLU A 17 8.84 -27.73 -19.09
CA GLU A 17 10.19 -27.89 -18.54
C GLU A 17 10.51 -26.82 -17.49
N ASN A 18 10.12 -25.57 -17.75
CA ASN A 18 10.29 -24.47 -16.81
C ASN A 18 9.47 -24.65 -15.53
N LEU A 19 8.23 -25.17 -15.63
CA LEU A 19 7.39 -25.49 -14.49
C LEU A 19 8.04 -26.58 -13.63
N VAL A 20 8.50 -27.67 -14.23
CA VAL A 20 9.16 -28.77 -13.51
C VAL A 20 10.41 -28.26 -12.79
N ARG A 21 11.26 -27.47 -13.45
CA ARG A 21 12.44 -26.86 -12.81
C ARG A 21 12.06 -25.94 -11.66
N ALA A 22 11.01 -25.13 -11.83
CA ALA A 22 10.54 -24.24 -10.77
C ALA A 22 10.06 -25.02 -9.54
N LEU A 23 9.29 -26.10 -9.72
CA LEU A 23 8.79 -26.93 -8.62
C LEU A 23 9.91 -27.56 -7.78
N LEU A 24 11.01 -27.99 -8.40
CA LEU A 24 12.16 -28.57 -7.69
C LEU A 24 12.86 -27.59 -6.74
N CYS A 25 12.79 -26.30 -7.02
CA CYS A 25 13.46 -25.25 -6.24
C CYS A 25 12.47 -24.38 -5.44
N SER A 26 11.18 -24.75 -5.40
CA SER A 26 10.14 -23.92 -4.78
C SER A 26 9.97 -24.25 -3.30
N ASP A 27 10.07 -23.21 -2.46
CA ASP A 27 9.67 -23.29 -1.05
C ASP A 27 8.16 -23.26 -0.86
N MET A 28 7.43 -22.69 -1.83
CA MET A 28 5.99 -22.51 -1.77
C MET A 28 5.36 -22.59 -3.16
N LEU A 29 4.24 -23.31 -3.26
CA LEU A 29 3.39 -23.44 -4.44
C LEU A 29 2.00 -22.93 -4.10
N VAL A 30 1.47 -22.04 -4.94
CA VAL A 30 0.11 -21.49 -4.78
C VAL A 30 -0.71 -21.89 -6.01
N HIS A 31 -1.72 -22.73 -5.79
CA HIS A 31 -2.73 -23.07 -6.79
C HIS A 31 -3.86 -22.06 -6.75
N VAL A 32 -4.20 -21.50 -7.89
CA VAL A 32 -5.31 -20.56 -8.04
C VAL A 32 -6.21 -21.06 -9.17
N ALA A 33 -7.49 -21.25 -8.88
CA ALA A 33 -8.51 -21.64 -9.85
C ALA A 33 -8.24 -22.95 -10.64
N ILE A 34 -7.44 -23.88 -10.11
CA ILE A 34 -7.13 -25.16 -10.78
C ILE A 34 -8.28 -26.15 -10.57
N ASN A 35 -9.07 -26.39 -11.61
CA ASN A 35 -10.23 -27.28 -11.57
C ASN A 35 -10.21 -28.39 -12.63
N ASP A 36 -9.26 -28.33 -13.56
CA ASP A 36 -9.06 -29.35 -14.60
C ASP A 36 -8.46 -30.63 -14.03
N GLN A 37 -9.06 -31.78 -14.37
CA GLN A 37 -8.69 -33.07 -13.78
C GLN A 37 -7.27 -33.52 -14.16
N GLU A 38 -6.88 -33.30 -15.41
CA GLU A 38 -5.54 -33.67 -15.89
C GLU A 38 -4.46 -32.89 -15.16
N SER A 39 -4.68 -31.59 -15.00
CA SER A 39 -3.80 -30.70 -14.23
C SER A 39 -3.70 -31.10 -12.76
N ILE A 40 -4.83 -31.48 -12.14
CA ILE A 40 -4.88 -31.93 -10.74
C ILE A 40 -4.04 -33.21 -10.54
N GLU A 41 -4.22 -34.21 -11.40
CA GLU A 41 -3.47 -35.46 -11.33
C GLU A 41 -1.98 -35.25 -11.55
N TRP A 42 -1.62 -34.37 -12.49
CA TRP A 42 -0.23 -34.04 -12.74
C TRP A 42 0.41 -33.35 -11.53
N LEU A 43 -0.27 -32.37 -10.94
CA LEU A 43 0.22 -31.65 -9.76
C LEU A 43 0.39 -32.57 -8.57
N HIS A 44 -0.52 -33.52 -8.34
CA HIS A 44 -0.37 -34.52 -7.28
C HIS A 44 0.92 -35.34 -7.42
N LYS A 45 1.32 -35.69 -8.65
CA LYS A 45 2.53 -36.49 -8.88
C LYS A 45 3.82 -35.67 -8.80
N ASN A 46 3.77 -34.36 -9.05
CA ASN A 46 4.98 -33.56 -9.29
C ASN A 46 5.22 -32.45 -8.25
N SER A 47 4.29 -32.19 -7.33
CA SER A 47 4.42 -31.13 -6.31
C SER A 47 4.77 -31.64 -4.91
N ASP A 48 4.88 -32.95 -4.71
CA ASP A 48 5.09 -33.56 -3.39
C ASP A 48 6.36 -33.07 -2.68
N SER A 49 7.41 -32.73 -3.42
CA SER A 49 8.66 -32.18 -2.88
C SER A 49 8.51 -30.77 -2.30
N VAL A 50 7.48 -30.01 -2.73
CA VAL A 50 7.26 -28.65 -2.27
C VAL A 50 6.77 -28.70 -0.81
N PRO A 51 7.43 -27.99 0.13
CA PRO A 51 7.08 -28.09 1.54
C PRO A 51 5.80 -27.33 1.90
N ASN A 52 5.44 -26.30 1.11
CA ASN A 52 4.26 -25.48 1.34
C ASN A 52 3.39 -25.38 0.06
N ILE A 53 2.16 -25.87 0.10
CA ILE A 53 1.18 -25.85 -0.99
C ILE A 53 -0.10 -25.20 -0.47
N ILE A 54 -0.59 -24.17 -1.16
CA ILE A 54 -1.81 -23.45 -0.81
C ILE A 54 -2.74 -23.42 -2.01
N CYS A 55 -4.01 -23.72 -1.81
CA CYS A 55 -5.02 -23.80 -2.85
C CYS A 55 -6.10 -22.74 -2.61
N PHE A 56 -6.20 -21.77 -3.52
CA PHE A 56 -7.28 -20.79 -3.59
C PHE A 56 -8.17 -21.10 -4.79
N GLU A 57 -9.50 -21.08 -4.62
CA GLU A 57 -10.47 -21.24 -5.72
C GLU A 57 -10.31 -22.51 -6.58
N SER A 58 -9.54 -23.47 -6.07
CA SER A 58 -9.14 -24.68 -6.79
C SER A 58 -9.92 -25.89 -6.28
N SER A 59 -9.89 -26.97 -7.06
CA SER A 59 -10.61 -28.20 -6.80
C SER A 59 -10.43 -28.71 -5.37
N PRO A 60 -11.48 -29.28 -4.74
CA PRO A 60 -11.37 -29.95 -3.45
C PRO A 60 -10.42 -31.14 -3.41
N GLU A 61 -9.95 -31.64 -4.56
CA GLU A 61 -9.01 -32.75 -4.64
C GLU A 61 -7.57 -32.32 -4.28
N LEU A 62 -7.21 -31.09 -4.64
CA LEU A 62 -5.94 -30.49 -4.26
C LEU A 62 -5.90 -30.20 -2.75
N ARG A 63 -4.77 -30.53 -2.13
CA ARG A 63 -4.59 -30.48 -0.68
C ARG A 63 -3.60 -29.39 -0.29
N ASN A 64 -3.98 -28.59 0.70
CA ASN A 64 -3.06 -27.68 1.34
C ASN A 64 -2.01 -28.47 2.15
N LYS A 65 -0.76 -28.03 2.06
CA LYS A 65 0.39 -28.53 2.79
C LYS A 65 1.13 -27.33 3.39
N LEU A 66 1.37 -27.30 4.69
CA LEU A 66 2.10 -26.19 5.32
C LEU A 66 3.11 -26.76 6.31
N GLY A 67 4.34 -26.25 6.27
CA GLY A 67 5.44 -26.77 7.08
C GLY A 67 5.72 -28.25 6.84
N GLY A 68 5.51 -28.74 5.62
CA GLY A 68 5.70 -30.15 5.25
C GLY A 68 4.52 -31.08 5.57
N SER A 69 3.46 -30.61 6.25
CA SER A 69 2.33 -31.44 6.68
C SER A 69 1.04 -31.12 5.92
N PHE A 70 0.33 -32.14 5.44
CA PHE A 70 -0.97 -31.98 4.77
C PHE A 70 -2.09 -31.64 5.76
N ILE A 71 -2.98 -30.72 5.37
CA ILE A 71 -4.12 -30.31 6.18
C ILE A 71 -5.29 -31.29 5.98
N HIS A 72 -5.86 -31.81 7.07
CA HIS A 72 -6.89 -32.86 7.04
C HIS A 72 -8.28 -32.31 6.66
N LYS A 73 -9.05 -33.11 5.88
CA LYS A 73 -10.40 -32.81 5.37
C LYS A 73 -11.50 -33.14 6.41
N ARG A 74 -12.54 -32.31 6.53
CA ARG A 74 -13.88 -32.73 6.99
C ARG A 74 -14.93 -32.28 5.98
N ALA A 75 -16.01 -33.07 5.90
CA ALA A 75 -17.09 -32.88 4.94
C ALA A 75 -18.01 -31.72 5.36
N GLU A 76 -18.50 -31.00 4.35
CA GLU A 76 -19.37 -29.81 4.40
C GLU A 76 -18.74 -28.49 4.91
N GLU A 77 -17.70 -27.97 4.25
CA GLU A 77 -17.14 -26.67 4.63
C GLU A 77 -16.60 -25.85 3.43
N ASN A 78 -16.89 -24.54 3.41
CA ASN A 78 -16.48 -23.58 2.37
C ASN A 78 -14.94 -23.47 2.21
N MET A 79 -14.48 -22.98 1.06
CA MET A 79 -13.06 -22.98 0.63
C MET A 79 -12.05 -22.50 1.68
N PHE A 80 -12.40 -21.51 2.48
CA PHE A 80 -11.53 -20.96 3.51
C PHE A 80 -11.49 -21.78 4.81
N ASN A 81 -12.50 -22.58 5.13
CA ASN A 81 -12.46 -23.45 6.31
C ASN A 81 -11.37 -24.56 6.20
N ARG A 82 -10.71 -24.70 5.05
CA ARG A 82 -9.62 -25.65 4.82
C ARG A 82 -8.31 -25.32 5.55
N LEU A 83 -8.10 -24.12 6.12
CA LEU A 83 -6.90 -23.86 6.97
C LEU A 83 -7.16 -24.01 8.49
N VAL A 84 -8.36 -24.39 8.94
CA VAL A 84 -8.71 -24.51 10.39
C VAL A 84 -7.83 -25.55 11.11
N ASN A 85 -7.37 -26.58 10.40
CA ASN A 85 -6.89 -27.82 11.03
C ASN A 85 -5.39 -27.86 11.40
N ILE A 86 -4.68 -26.72 11.37
CA ILE A 86 -3.29 -26.64 11.86
C ILE A 86 -3.24 -26.55 13.40
N ALA A 87 -4.36 -26.29 14.07
CA ALA A 87 -4.47 -26.20 15.53
C ALA A 87 -4.48 -27.57 16.25
N LYS A 88 -3.52 -28.46 15.99
CA LYS A 88 -3.23 -29.59 16.90
C LYS A 88 -2.10 -29.30 17.90
N LYS A 89 -1.58 -28.08 17.96
CA LYS A 89 -0.70 -27.60 19.05
C LYS A 89 -0.96 -26.15 19.54
N GLY A 90 -1.99 -25.46 19.04
CA GLY A 90 -2.31 -24.07 19.39
C GLY A 90 -3.82 -23.82 19.56
N ASN A 91 -4.17 -22.69 20.18
CA ASN A 91 -5.53 -22.36 20.62
C ASN A 91 -6.51 -22.22 19.42
N ARG A 92 -7.65 -22.90 19.46
CA ARG A 92 -8.62 -23.04 18.35
C ARG A 92 -9.19 -21.70 17.85
N SER A 93 -9.19 -20.67 18.70
CA SER A 93 -9.64 -19.30 18.38
C SER A 93 -8.71 -18.57 17.39
N GLU A 94 -7.41 -18.87 17.43
CA GLU A 94 -6.39 -18.17 16.64
C GLU A 94 -6.40 -18.60 15.17
N SER A 95 -6.67 -19.88 14.90
CA SER A 95 -6.85 -20.37 13.52
C SER A 95 -8.10 -19.81 12.85
N THR A 96 -9.19 -19.60 13.59
CA THR A 96 -10.42 -18.97 13.05
C THR A 96 -10.21 -17.51 12.68
N GLU A 97 -9.39 -16.76 13.43
CA GLU A 97 -9.09 -15.35 13.15
C GLU A 97 -8.20 -15.17 11.92
N VAL A 98 -7.17 -16.02 11.78
CA VAL A 98 -6.31 -16.08 10.59
C VAL A 98 -7.16 -16.33 9.34
N LEU A 99 -8.11 -17.25 9.44
CA LEU A 99 -9.01 -17.58 8.33
C LEU A 99 -9.91 -16.45 7.92
N LYS A 100 -10.58 -15.81 8.87
CA LYS A 100 -11.43 -14.65 8.58
C LYS A 100 -10.62 -13.54 7.90
N THR A 101 -9.39 -13.33 8.34
CA THR A 101 -8.47 -12.34 7.79
C THR A 101 -8.07 -12.67 6.35
N VAL A 102 -7.62 -13.90 6.09
CA VAL A 102 -7.25 -14.36 4.73
C VAL A 102 -8.45 -14.35 3.79
N SER A 103 -9.63 -14.78 4.26
CA SER A 103 -10.85 -14.79 3.44
C SER A 103 -11.26 -13.38 3.05
N GLY A 104 -11.33 -12.47 4.03
CA GLY A 104 -11.74 -11.10 3.79
C GLY A 104 -10.81 -10.35 2.84
N ALA A 105 -9.50 -10.61 2.93
CA ALA A 105 -8.52 -10.02 2.03
C ALA A 105 -8.57 -10.65 0.62
N TRP A 106 -8.69 -11.97 0.51
CA TRP A 106 -8.76 -12.65 -0.78
C TRP A 106 -9.95 -12.19 -1.64
N GLU A 107 -11.13 -12.05 -1.03
CA GLU A 107 -12.37 -11.62 -1.71
C GLU A 107 -12.33 -10.17 -2.25
N ARG A 108 -11.27 -9.41 -1.96
CA ARG A 108 -11.07 -8.05 -2.50
C ARG A 108 -10.29 -8.04 -3.81
N TYR A 109 -9.84 -9.20 -4.30
CA TYR A 109 -9.28 -9.40 -5.64
C TYR A 109 -8.21 -8.38 -6.05
N ASN A 110 -7.30 -8.06 -5.14
CA ASN A 110 -6.23 -7.09 -5.39
C ASN A 110 -4.87 -7.60 -4.89
N ALA A 111 -3.80 -7.15 -5.53
CA ALA A 111 -2.45 -7.66 -5.35
C ALA A 111 -1.91 -7.49 -3.93
N ASP A 112 -2.21 -6.36 -3.27
CA ASP A 112 -1.73 -6.08 -1.92
C ASP A 112 -2.44 -6.94 -0.88
N ASP A 113 -3.74 -7.19 -1.06
CA ASP A 113 -4.47 -8.12 -0.22
C ASP A 113 -4.06 -9.58 -0.44
N ILE A 114 -3.75 -9.97 -1.68
CA ILE A 114 -3.18 -11.30 -1.96
C ILE A 114 -1.80 -11.44 -1.31
N ARG A 115 -0.93 -10.43 -1.45
CA ARG A 115 0.37 -10.39 -0.78
C ARG A 115 0.19 -10.49 0.73
N PHE A 116 -0.76 -9.74 1.29
CA PHE A 116 -1.07 -9.76 2.70
C PHE A 116 -1.57 -11.14 3.16
N CYS A 117 -2.49 -11.79 2.42
CA CYS A 117 -2.92 -13.17 2.66
C CYS A 117 -1.74 -14.13 2.76
N LEU A 118 -0.81 -14.06 1.80
CA LEU A 118 0.37 -14.91 1.80
C LEU A 118 1.27 -14.64 3.01
N LEU A 119 1.50 -13.37 3.34
CA LEU A 119 2.29 -13.00 4.52
C LEU A 119 1.63 -13.52 5.81
N VAL A 120 0.31 -13.43 5.95
CA VAL A 120 -0.42 -13.96 7.10
C VAL A 120 -0.26 -15.48 7.20
N ILE A 121 -0.43 -16.21 6.10
CA ILE A 121 -0.25 -17.67 6.09
C ILE A 121 1.18 -18.04 6.45
N ILE A 122 2.18 -17.36 5.89
CA ILE A 122 3.60 -17.57 6.22
C ILE A 122 3.84 -17.32 7.70
N ASN A 123 3.35 -16.20 8.23
CA ASN A 123 3.52 -15.83 9.64
C ASN A 123 2.90 -16.84 10.60
N SER A 124 1.69 -17.29 10.28
CA SER A 124 0.92 -18.18 11.15
C SER A 124 1.42 -19.61 11.12
N TYR A 125 1.98 -20.08 10.00
CA TYR A 125 2.20 -21.52 9.80
C TYR A 125 3.60 -21.93 9.37
N ILE A 126 4.44 -21.00 8.91
CA ILE A 126 5.77 -21.30 8.38
C ILE A 126 6.85 -20.68 9.27
N ARG A 127 6.86 -19.35 9.38
CA ARG A 127 7.81 -18.61 10.21
C ARG A 127 7.28 -17.23 10.55
N PRO A 128 7.63 -16.66 11.71
CA PRO A 128 7.28 -15.28 12.03
C PRO A 128 7.72 -14.32 10.92
N VAL A 129 6.82 -13.43 10.52
CA VAL A 129 7.04 -12.36 9.56
C VAL A 129 7.08 -11.06 10.35
N SER A 130 8.23 -10.38 10.35
CA SER A 130 8.46 -9.18 11.16
C SER A 130 7.40 -8.09 10.93
N VAL A 131 6.96 -7.88 9.69
CA VAL A 131 5.90 -6.90 9.36
C VAL A 131 4.52 -7.26 9.94
N LEU A 132 4.30 -8.51 10.37
CA LEU A 132 3.04 -8.97 10.94
C LEU A 132 3.08 -9.18 12.47
N LYS A 133 4.17 -8.78 13.14
CA LYS A 133 4.37 -8.95 14.58
C LYS A 133 3.31 -8.21 15.43
N ASN A 134 2.64 -7.20 14.85
CA ASN A 134 1.72 -6.28 15.52
C ASN A 134 0.24 -6.65 15.41
N LEU A 135 -0.10 -7.84 14.92
CA LEU A 135 -1.50 -8.22 14.62
C LEU A 135 -2.43 -8.30 15.85
N ARG A 136 -1.92 -8.13 17.08
CA ARG A 136 -2.75 -8.15 18.30
C ARG A 136 -2.24 -7.24 19.40
N ALA A 137 -3.15 -6.43 19.93
CA ALA A 137 -3.18 -6.02 21.32
C ALA A 137 -4.65 -6.00 21.80
N LYS A 138 -5.13 -7.13 22.32
CA LYS A 138 -6.45 -7.25 22.97
C LYS A 138 -6.28 -7.97 24.29
N GLY A 139 -5.80 -7.24 25.30
CA GLY A 139 -5.65 -7.73 26.67
C GLY A 139 -6.15 -6.70 27.71
N LEU A 140 -6.40 -7.17 28.93
CA LEU A 140 -6.74 -6.32 30.09
C LEU A 140 -5.64 -5.28 30.38
N SER A 141 -4.38 -5.58 30.06
CA SER A 141 -3.23 -4.66 30.19
C SER A 141 -3.35 -3.43 29.29
N THR A 142 -3.75 -3.62 28.03
CA THR A 142 -4.00 -2.55 27.06
C THR A 142 -5.07 -1.59 27.56
N LEU A 143 -6.20 -2.12 28.03
CA LEU A 143 -7.31 -1.31 28.54
C LEU A 143 -6.88 -0.55 29.81
N ASN A 144 -6.12 -1.19 30.70
CA ASN A 144 -5.59 -0.54 31.90
C ASN A 144 -4.64 0.62 31.55
N CYS A 145 -3.76 0.44 30.55
CA CYS A 145 -2.89 1.51 30.05
C CYS A 145 -3.70 2.70 29.50
N MET A 146 -4.70 2.43 28.65
CA MET A 146 -5.55 3.47 28.06
C MET A 146 -6.31 4.24 29.14
N ILE A 147 -6.94 3.55 30.10
CA ILE A 147 -7.69 4.19 31.18
C ILE A 147 -6.77 5.03 32.07
N LYS A 148 -5.61 4.49 32.46
CA LYS A 148 -4.67 5.15 33.38
C LYS A 148 -4.00 6.39 32.77
N ASN A 149 -3.53 6.28 31.53
CA ASN A 149 -2.70 7.31 30.91
C ASN A 149 -3.47 8.24 29.94
N CYS A 150 -4.59 7.76 29.39
CA CYS A 150 -5.34 8.43 28.33
C CYS A 150 -6.84 8.55 28.63
N GLY A 151 -7.26 8.38 29.89
CA GLY A 151 -8.67 8.31 30.28
C GLY A 151 -9.49 9.53 29.85
N SER A 152 -8.91 10.73 29.92
CA SER A 152 -9.61 11.95 29.49
C SER A 152 -9.79 12.02 27.97
N GLN A 153 -8.77 11.66 27.18
CA GLN A 153 -8.89 11.60 25.73
C GLN A 153 -9.86 10.50 25.29
N MET A 154 -9.84 9.36 25.97
CA MET A 154 -10.78 8.25 25.74
C MET A 154 -12.22 8.68 26.01
N LEU A 155 -12.50 9.32 27.14
CA LEU A 155 -13.84 9.84 27.46
C LEU A 155 -14.30 10.88 26.44
N ASN A 156 -13.44 11.83 26.07
CA ASN A 156 -13.76 12.84 25.06
C ASN A 156 -14.07 12.19 23.70
N CYS A 157 -13.31 11.17 23.29
CA CYS A 157 -13.61 10.39 22.09
C CYS A 157 -14.96 9.67 22.19
N LEU A 158 -15.31 9.10 23.35
CA LEU A 158 -16.60 8.44 23.53
C LEU A 158 -17.78 9.42 23.51
N PHE A 159 -17.58 10.69 23.88
CA PHE A 159 -18.63 11.71 23.76
C PHE A 159 -18.73 12.32 22.34
N ASP A 160 -17.67 12.25 21.55
CA ASP A 160 -17.68 12.68 20.15
C ASP A 160 -18.32 11.61 19.23
N PRO A 161 -19.39 11.93 18.48
CA PRO A 161 -20.04 10.97 17.58
C PRO A 161 -19.11 10.42 16.50
N ASN A 162 -18.25 11.26 15.92
CA ASN A 162 -17.33 10.84 14.87
C ASN A 162 -16.24 9.91 15.43
N CYS A 163 -15.63 10.27 16.55
CA CYS A 163 -14.62 9.41 17.19
C CYS A 163 -15.20 8.06 17.60
N ARG A 164 -16.42 8.01 18.15
CA ARG A 164 -17.11 6.73 18.41
C ARG A 164 -17.29 5.89 17.16
N LYS A 165 -17.79 6.48 16.07
CA LYS A 165 -17.95 5.79 14.78
C LYS A 165 -16.60 5.29 14.26
N ALA A 166 -15.55 6.10 14.37
CA ALA A 166 -14.19 5.73 13.99
C ALA A 166 -13.71 4.49 14.76
N VAL A 167 -13.83 4.51 16.09
CA VAL A 167 -13.43 3.39 16.96
C VAL A 167 -14.26 2.14 16.68
N GLN A 168 -15.57 2.28 16.46
CA GLN A 168 -16.44 1.15 16.10
C GLN A 168 -16.07 0.55 14.74
N CYS A 169 -15.79 1.39 13.75
CA CYS A 169 -15.33 0.99 12.42
C CYS A 169 -13.96 0.30 12.48
N LEU A 170 -13.00 0.87 13.20
CA LEU A 170 -11.67 0.27 13.38
C LEU A 170 -11.75 -1.10 14.08
N ASN A 171 -12.67 -1.27 15.03
CA ASN A 171 -12.88 -2.55 15.70
C ASN A 171 -13.47 -3.65 14.80
N SER A 172 -14.09 -3.29 13.68
CA SER A 172 -14.59 -4.26 12.69
C SER A 172 -13.56 -4.59 11.60
N CYS A 173 -12.55 -3.76 11.40
CA CYS A 173 -11.42 -4.04 10.52
C CYS A 173 -10.49 -5.11 11.12
N SER A 174 -9.82 -5.87 10.24
CA SER A 174 -8.63 -6.60 10.67
C SER A 174 -7.50 -5.59 10.97
N PRO A 175 -6.69 -5.76 12.04
CA PRO A 175 -5.60 -4.82 12.37
C PRO A 175 -4.59 -4.61 11.24
N ALA A 176 -4.49 -5.57 10.33
CA ALA A 176 -3.58 -5.53 9.21
C ALA A 176 -4.17 -4.92 7.93
N ASP A 177 -5.50 -4.74 7.90
CA ASP A 177 -6.23 -4.28 6.74
C ASP A 177 -6.07 -2.76 6.62
N GLN A 178 -4.97 -2.33 6.01
CA GLN A 178 -4.60 -0.92 5.94
C GLN A 178 -5.68 -0.10 5.22
N VAL A 179 -6.31 -0.67 4.19
CA VAL A 179 -7.40 -0.04 3.43
C VAL A 179 -8.60 0.23 4.35
N CYS A 180 -9.08 -0.79 5.09
CA CYS A 180 -10.20 -0.65 6.01
C CYS A 180 -9.87 0.35 7.13
N ASN A 181 -8.71 0.21 7.76
CA ASN A 181 -8.30 1.06 8.88
C ASN A 181 -8.19 2.53 8.46
N TYR A 182 -7.48 2.81 7.38
CA TYR A 182 -7.31 4.18 6.90
C TYR A 182 -8.64 4.78 6.43
N ARG A 183 -9.48 4.00 5.73
CA ARG A 183 -10.82 4.46 5.32
C ARG A 183 -11.71 4.79 6.52
N CYS A 184 -11.69 3.98 7.59
CA CYS A 184 -12.42 4.29 8.82
C CYS A 184 -11.94 5.61 9.44
N ILE A 185 -10.63 5.81 9.59
CA ILE A 185 -10.06 7.04 10.14
C ILE A 185 -10.46 8.23 9.27
N ALA A 186 -10.22 8.14 7.97
CA ALA A 186 -10.48 9.22 7.03
C ALA A 186 -11.97 9.51 6.80
N SER A 187 -12.87 8.58 7.14
CA SER A 187 -14.32 8.85 7.14
C SER A 187 -14.76 9.69 8.33
N TYR A 188 -14.09 9.55 9.48
CA TYR A 188 -14.55 10.01 10.78
C TYR A 188 -13.55 10.89 11.52
N GLU A 189 -12.62 11.53 10.82
CA GLU A 189 -11.60 12.39 11.43
C GLU A 189 -12.26 13.44 12.33
N SER A 190 -11.73 13.55 13.55
CA SER A 190 -12.08 14.61 14.49
C SER A 190 -10.86 14.95 15.36
N PRO A 191 -10.79 16.16 15.93
CA PRO A 191 -9.73 16.51 16.87
C PRO A 191 -9.66 15.57 18.09
N TYR A 192 -10.81 14.99 18.48
CA TYR A 192 -10.89 14.03 19.58
C TYR A 192 -10.32 12.67 19.21
N LEU A 193 -10.54 12.20 17.98
CA LEU A 193 -9.89 11.00 17.45
C LEU A 193 -8.38 11.18 17.38
N GLU A 194 -7.90 12.30 16.83
CA GLU A 194 -6.49 12.62 16.78
C GLU A 194 -5.85 12.64 18.18
N ALA A 195 -6.47 13.34 19.14
CA ALA A 195 -5.95 13.41 20.50
C ALA A 195 -5.93 12.05 21.21
N PHE A 196 -6.96 11.22 21.00
CA PHE A 196 -7.05 9.87 21.53
C PHE A 196 -5.96 8.96 20.95
N SER A 197 -5.86 8.90 19.62
CA SER A 197 -4.83 8.13 18.90
C SER A 197 -3.42 8.56 19.29
N LEU A 198 -3.16 9.87 19.39
CA LEU A 198 -1.88 10.42 19.83
C LEU A 198 -1.52 9.95 21.24
N CYS A 199 -2.47 9.94 22.17
CA CYS A 199 -2.20 9.50 23.53
C CYS A 199 -1.91 8.00 23.59
N VAL A 200 -2.78 7.19 22.97
CA VAL A 200 -2.75 5.73 23.07
C VAL A 200 -1.58 5.13 22.30
N LEU A 201 -1.38 5.56 21.04
CA LEU A 201 -0.38 4.99 20.15
C LEU A 201 0.96 5.68 20.33
N GLN A 202 0.99 7.01 20.19
CA GLN A 202 2.24 7.74 20.04
C GLN A 202 2.94 8.05 21.37
N LYS A 203 2.20 8.46 22.40
CA LYS A 203 2.77 8.90 23.68
C LYS A 203 3.02 7.77 24.67
N ASN A 204 2.08 6.82 24.75
CA ASN A 204 2.12 5.75 25.75
C ASN A 204 2.30 4.36 25.14
N ASN A 205 2.15 4.21 23.83
CA ASN A 205 2.17 2.94 23.10
C ASN A 205 1.43 1.81 23.85
N CYS A 206 0.18 2.08 24.26
CA CYS A 206 -0.61 1.14 25.06
C CYS A 206 -0.95 -0.17 24.31
N LEU A 207 -0.74 -0.19 22.99
CA LEU A 207 -0.88 -1.37 22.14
C LEU A 207 0.45 -2.11 21.93
N GLU A 208 1.56 -1.59 22.45
CA GLU A 208 2.90 -2.17 22.31
C GLU A 208 3.29 -2.48 20.85
N LEU A 209 2.85 -1.62 19.93
CA LEU A 209 3.07 -1.79 18.49
C LEU A 209 4.39 -1.14 18.08
N ASP A 210 5.03 -1.74 17.08
CA ASP A 210 6.25 -1.18 16.50
C ASP A 210 6.47 -1.67 15.07
N ALA A 211 6.77 -0.77 14.15
CA ALA A 211 7.07 -1.13 12.77
C ALA A 211 8.24 -0.32 12.20
N GLU A 212 9.08 -1.00 11.43
CA GLU A 212 10.21 -0.39 10.75
C GLU A 212 9.86 -0.01 9.32
N ILE A 213 10.53 1.02 8.80
CA ILE A 213 10.42 1.37 7.38
C ILE A 213 11.05 0.21 6.57
N PRO A 214 10.34 -0.37 5.58
CA PRO A 214 10.87 -1.46 4.79
C PRO A 214 12.14 -1.05 4.04
N SER A 215 13.19 -1.86 4.17
CA SER A 215 14.48 -1.66 3.48
C SER A 215 14.52 -2.24 2.06
N LYS A 216 13.45 -2.96 1.67
CA LYS A 216 13.29 -3.57 0.35
C LYS A 216 11.95 -3.15 -0.26
N PRO A 217 11.85 -3.04 -1.60
CA PRO A 217 12.94 -3.22 -2.57
C PRO A 217 14.00 -2.10 -2.47
N ILE A 218 15.21 -2.38 -2.94
CA ILE A 218 16.23 -1.34 -3.08
C ILE A 218 15.97 -0.66 -4.41
N VAL A 219 15.60 0.61 -4.35
CA VAL A 219 15.15 1.38 -5.50
C VAL A 219 16.20 2.42 -5.87
N THR A 220 16.63 2.42 -7.13
CA THR A 220 17.64 3.37 -7.63
C THR A 220 16.97 4.67 -8.06
N PRO A 221 17.38 5.85 -7.54
CA PRO A 221 16.83 7.12 -7.96
C PRO A 221 17.22 7.48 -9.40
N LEU A 222 16.43 8.36 -10.01
CA LEU A 222 16.80 9.09 -11.21
C LEU A 222 18.13 9.80 -10.98
N TYR A 223 19.12 9.57 -11.84
CA TYR A 223 20.47 10.13 -11.70
C TYR A 223 20.80 11.19 -12.76
N MET A 224 20.06 11.20 -13.88
CA MET A 224 20.18 12.19 -14.95
C MET A 224 18.81 12.69 -15.37
N PHE A 225 18.71 13.98 -15.67
CA PHE A 225 17.50 14.59 -16.23
C PHE A 225 17.90 15.54 -17.37
N ARG A 226 17.31 15.36 -18.56
CA ARG A 226 17.63 16.15 -19.77
C ARG A 226 19.13 16.19 -20.10
N GLY A 227 19.83 15.07 -19.93
CA GLY A 227 21.26 14.93 -20.25
C GLY A 227 22.23 15.42 -19.16
N GLU A 228 21.74 15.99 -18.07
CA GLU A 228 22.57 16.53 -16.97
C GLU A 228 22.44 15.68 -15.70
N LEU A 229 23.48 15.66 -14.86
CA LEU A 229 23.43 15.01 -13.55
C LEU A 229 22.36 15.66 -12.66
N LEU A 230 21.55 14.83 -11.99
CA LEU A 230 20.48 15.30 -11.13
C LEU A 230 21.08 16.00 -9.89
N SER A 231 20.75 17.29 -9.70
CA SER A 231 21.03 18.01 -8.46
C SER A 231 19.83 17.96 -7.52
N HIS A 232 20.03 18.31 -6.24
CA HIS A 232 18.91 18.40 -5.30
C HIS A 232 17.88 19.48 -5.69
N GLU A 233 18.33 20.60 -6.25
CA GLU A 233 17.47 21.68 -6.72
C GLU A 233 16.61 21.22 -7.89
N VAL A 234 17.20 20.50 -8.85
CA VAL A 234 16.46 19.91 -9.97
C VAL A 234 15.48 18.84 -9.47
N ALA A 235 15.89 17.96 -8.55
CA ALA A 235 15.01 16.95 -7.97
C ALA A 235 13.79 17.55 -7.26
N GLU A 236 13.97 18.62 -6.50
CA GLU A 236 12.86 19.36 -5.90
C GLU A 236 11.97 20.02 -6.97
N ASP A 237 12.57 20.59 -8.01
CA ASP A 237 11.82 21.17 -9.14
C ASP A 237 10.98 20.12 -9.89
N LEU A 238 11.47 18.89 -10.03
CA LEU A 238 10.71 17.77 -10.60
C LEU A 238 9.48 17.42 -9.74
N PHE A 239 9.60 17.48 -8.41
CA PHE A 239 8.46 17.34 -7.53
C PHE A 239 7.49 18.53 -7.64
N ILE A 240 7.99 19.76 -7.69
CA ILE A 240 7.15 20.97 -7.86
C ILE A 240 6.34 20.88 -9.15
N GLY A 241 6.91 20.32 -10.23
CA GLY A 241 6.19 19.95 -11.43
C GLY A 241 5.42 21.13 -12.02
N TRP A 242 4.10 21.00 -12.13
CA TRP A 242 3.27 21.98 -12.83
C TRP A 242 2.74 23.14 -11.98
N LEU A 243 3.13 23.25 -10.70
CA LEU A 243 2.51 24.18 -9.72
C LEU A 243 2.59 25.67 -10.09
N ASP A 244 3.46 26.08 -11.00
CA ASP A 244 3.53 27.46 -11.49
C ASP A 244 2.50 27.75 -12.59
N ASN A 245 2.22 26.74 -13.42
CA ASN A 245 1.30 26.85 -14.55
C ASN A 245 -0.11 26.33 -14.21
N LEU A 246 -0.23 25.49 -13.19
CA LEU A 246 -1.44 24.88 -12.65
C LEU A 246 -1.51 25.15 -11.15
N GLU A 247 -2.69 25.00 -10.53
CA GLU A 247 -2.84 25.16 -9.07
C GLU A 247 -2.28 23.97 -8.27
N TRP A 248 -1.66 22.99 -8.94
CA TRP A 248 -1.09 21.79 -8.35
C TRP A 248 0.19 21.33 -9.06
N SER A 249 1.02 20.54 -8.37
CA SER A 249 2.25 19.99 -8.94
C SER A 249 1.96 18.84 -9.90
N TRP A 250 1.17 17.88 -9.42
CA TRP A 250 0.87 16.64 -10.13
C TRP A 250 -0.51 16.12 -9.71
N ARG A 251 -1.17 15.36 -10.59
CA ARG A 251 -2.32 14.52 -10.26
C ARG A 251 -1.93 13.06 -10.37
N VAL A 252 -2.36 12.26 -9.40
CA VAL A 252 -2.08 10.81 -9.41
C VAL A 252 -2.99 10.14 -10.43
N ILE A 253 -2.38 9.38 -11.34
CA ILE A 253 -3.07 8.58 -12.35
C ILE A 253 -3.41 7.22 -11.75
N ALA A 254 -2.42 6.61 -11.09
CA ALA A 254 -2.52 5.32 -10.46
C ALA A 254 -1.44 5.19 -9.39
N GLY A 255 -1.64 4.32 -8.41
CA GLY A 255 -0.57 3.93 -7.50
C GLY A 255 -0.68 2.51 -7.01
N GLN A 256 0.39 2.02 -6.41
CA GLN A 256 0.55 0.61 -6.08
C GLN A 256 -0.16 0.22 -4.79
N ASN A 257 -0.23 1.11 -3.80
CA ASN A 257 -0.80 0.78 -2.51
C ASN A 257 -2.26 1.26 -2.41
N PRO A 258 -3.27 0.39 -2.43
CA PRO A 258 -4.65 0.80 -2.46
C PRO A 258 -5.10 1.52 -1.18
N ALA A 259 -4.38 1.35 -0.06
CA ALA A 259 -4.71 2.03 1.19
C ALA A 259 -4.36 3.53 1.17
N TYR A 260 -3.40 3.92 0.34
CA TYR A 260 -2.82 5.27 0.34
C TYR A 260 -2.90 5.98 -1.02
N ASP A 261 -2.95 5.21 -2.11
CA ASP A 261 -2.81 5.71 -3.47
C ASP A 261 -4.10 5.63 -4.31
N GLN A 262 -5.14 4.94 -3.83
CA GLN A 262 -6.40 4.75 -4.58
C GLN A 262 -7.53 5.66 -4.08
N PHE A 263 -7.21 6.92 -3.81
CA PHE A 263 -8.21 7.93 -3.43
C PHE A 263 -8.66 8.73 -4.64
N PRO A 264 -9.98 8.91 -4.86
CA PRO A 264 -10.46 9.77 -5.93
C PRO A 264 -9.89 11.19 -5.85
N CYS A 265 -9.70 11.81 -7.01
CA CYS A 265 -9.30 13.21 -7.11
C CYS A 265 -8.03 13.56 -6.32
N GLN A 266 -6.97 12.78 -6.51
CA GLN A 266 -5.73 12.93 -5.76
C GLN A 266 -4.76 13.92 -6.43
N TYR A 267 -4.64 15.10 -5.82
CA TYR A 267 -3.69 16.16 -6.16
C TYR A 267 -2.47 16.10 -5.25
N GLN A 268 -1.31 16.42 -5.81
CA GLN A 268 -0.06 16.57 -5.08
C GLN A 268 0.41 18.02 -5.18
N LEU A 269 0.75 18.61 -4.04
CA LEU A 269 1.34 19.94 -3.94
C LEU A 269 2.74 19.83 -3.35
N PHE A 270 3.75 20.22 -4.12
CA PHE A 270 5.13 20.32 -3.66
C PHE A 270 5.61 21.75 -3.79
N TYR A 271 6.14 22.32 -2.71
CA TYR A 271 6.57 23.72 -2.74
C TYR A 271 7.65 24.03 -1.69
N ARG A 272 8.45 25.06 -1.96
CA ARG A 272 9.43 25.57 -1.00
C ARG A 272 8.76 26.58 -0.07
N GLY A 273 8.92 26.37 1.24
CA GLY A 273 8.43 27.30 2.25
C GLY A 273 9.26 28.58 2.32
N LYS A 274 8.77 29.54 3.12
CA LYS A 274 9.45 30.83 3.39
C LYS A 274 10.85 30.62 3.98
N ALA A 275 10.95 29.75 4.98
CA ALA A 275 12.21 29.46 5.65
C ALA A 275 13.22 28.80 4.70
N ARG A 276 14.50 29.17 4.82
CA ARG A 276 15.59 28.60 4.01
C ARG A 276 15.65 27.09 4.22
N GLY A 277 15.71 26.34 3.12
CA GLY A 277 15.74 24.86 3.15
C GLY A 277 14.42 24.20 3.54
N SER A 278 13.32 24.95 3.62
CA SER A 278 11.99 24.39 3.86
C SER A 278 11.38 23.86 2.57
N PHE A 279 11.02 22.58 2.55
CA PHE A 279 10.27 21.96 1.47
C PHE A 279 9.08 21.19 2.04
N TRP A 280 7.92 21.29 1.39
CA TRP A 280 6.65 20.75 1.86
C TRP A 280 5.99 19.93 0.77
N TYR A 281 5.27 18.90 1.21
CA TYR A 281 4.39 18.10 0.39
C TYR A 281 3.00 18.11 1.02
N GLU A 282 1.98 18.42 0.23
CA GLU A 282 0.59 18.35 0.66
C GLU A 282 -0.26 17.56 -0.35
N PRO A 283 -0.57 16.28 -0.08
CA PRO A 283 -1.58 15.58 -0.85
C PRO A 283 -2.96 16.10 -0.48
N VAL A 284 -3.80 16.29 -1.50
CA VAL A 284 -5.21 16.66 -1.38
C VAL A 284 -6.03 15.65 -2.16
N PHE A 285 -6.97 14.96 -1.50
CA PHE A 285 -7.70 13.86 -2.11
C PHE A 285 -9.11 13.73 -1.55
N GLN A 286 -10.00 13.08 -2.28
CA GLN A 286 -11.32 12.73 -1.78
C GLN A 286 -11.33 11.34 -1.16
N VAL A 287 -12.15 11.19 -0.13
CA VAL A 287 -12.44 9.91 0.49
C VAL A 287 -13.92 9.65 0.38
N GLN A 288 -14.29 8.51 -0.19
CA GLN A 288 -15.66 8.00 -0.06
C GLN A 288 -15.81 7.43 1.35
N THR A 289 -16.57 8.12 2.18
CA THR A 289 -16.83 7.74 3.56
C THR A 289 -17.55 6.39 3.63
N GLN A 290 -17.59 5.79 4.83
CA GLN A 290 -18.38 4.57 5.06
C GLN A 290 -19.89 4.79 4.84
N GLU A 291 -20.36 6.05 4.93
CA GLU A 291 -21.73 6.44 4.59
C GLU A 291 -21.93 6.75 3.08
N GLY A 292 -20.91 6.56 2.24
CA GLY A 292 -21.00 6.74 0.79
C GLY A 292 -20.89 8.19 0.30
N THR A 293 -20.65 9.15 1.20
CA THR A 293 -20.43 10.56 0.84
C THR A 293 -18.97 10.84 0.53
N PHE A 294 -18.67 11.86 -0.27
CA PHE A 294 -17.29 12.28 -0.55
C PHE A 294 -16.87 13.44 0.33
N VAL A 295 -15.70 13.32 0.95
CA VAL A 295 -15.08 14.38 1.76
C VAL A 295 -13.65 14.65 1.30
N TRP A 296 -13.23 15.92 1.30
CA TRP A 296 -11.86 16.30 1.00
C TRP A 296 -10.95 16.10 2.21
N ARG A 297 -9.78 15.51 1.98
CA ARG A 297 -8.70 15.36 2.94
C ARG A 297 -7.45 16.03 2.41
N ARG A 298 -6.69 16.63 3.32
CA ARG A 298 -5.43 17.30 3.05
C ARG A 298 -4.46 16.97 4.17
N ARG A 299 -3.23 16.59 3.81
CA ARG A 299 -2.14 16.33 4.75
C ARG A 299 -0.99 17.27 4.50
N LYS A 300 -0.16 17.50 5.52
CA LYS A 300 1.00 18.38 5.40
C LYS A 300 2.26 17.72 5.90
N TYR A 301 3.08 17.30 4.94
CA TYR A 301 4.35 16.63 5.17
C TYR A 301 5.49 17.63 5.12
N ARG A 302 6.38 17.52 6.10
CA ARG A 302 7.70 18.14 6.00
C ARG A 302 8.59 17.24 5.16
N VAL A 303 9.26 17.83 4.17
CA VAL A 303 10.20 17.13 3.29
C VAL A 303 11.63 17.59 3.57
N ARG A 304 12.56 16.63 3.59
CA ARG A 304 14.00 16.88 3.72
C ARG A 304 14.75 16.08 2.66
N ARG A 305 15.79 16.68 2.07
CA ARG A 305 16.72 15.97 1.18
C ARG A 305 17.41 14.84 1.95
N ALA A 306 17.56 13.68 1.32
CA ALA A 306 18.55 12.70 1.74
C ALA A 306 19.91 13.04 1.09
N SER A 307 20.93 12.19 1.25
CA SER A 307 22.29 12.45 0.74
C SER A 307 22.41 12.34 -0.78
N VAL A 308 21.53 11.58 -1.43
CA VAL A 308 21.55 11.35 -2.89
C VAL A 308 20.45 12.19 -3.55
N PRO A 309 20.75 13.01 -4.58
CA PRO A 309 19.72 13.67 -5.37
C PRO A 309 18.64 12.70 -5.87
N GLY A 310 17.39 13.16 -5.87
CA GLY A 310 16.24 12.29 -6.16
C GLY A 310 15.72 11.46 -4.99
N THR A 311 16.34 11.54 -3.80
CA THR A 311 15.88 10.85 -2.59
C THR A 311 15.59 11.79 -1.43
N PHE A 312 14.55 11.47 -0.64
CA PHE A 312 13.97 12.39 0.33
C PHE A 312 13.37 11.67 1.55
N PHE A 313 13.40 12.34 2.70
CA PHE A 313 12.68 11.96 3.92
C PHE A 313 11.43 12.81 4.09
N PHE A 314 10.29 12.15 4.24
CA PHE A 314 8.99 12.76 4.45
C PHE A 314 8.54 12.43 5.88
N SER A 315 7.94 13.40 6.56
CA SER A 315 7.38 13.18 7.90
C SER A 315 6.10 13.98 8.12
N VAL A 316 5.10 13.34 8.72
CA VAL A 316 3.82 13.94 9.07
C VAL A 316 3.35 13.43 10.42
N LEU A 317 2.60 14.26 11.15
CA LEU A 317 1.71 13.79 12.20
C LEU A 317 0.31 13.76 11.60
N ASP A 318 -0.23 12.56 11.37
CA ASP A 318 -1.55 12.39 10.77
C ASP A 318 -2.45 11.60 11.72
N ASN A 319 -3.62 12.15 12.03
CA ASN A 319 -4.61 11.53 12.92
C ASN A 319 -4.01 11.00 14.25
N GLY A 320 -3.01 11.72 14.77
CA GLY A 320 -2.34 11.41 16.04
C GLY A 320 -1.19 10.40 15.93
N VAL A 321 -0.85 9.94 14.72
CA VAL A 321 0.24 9.00 14.49
C VAL A 321 1.32 9.65 13.64
N VAL A 322 2.58 9.57 14.09
CA VAL A 322 3.70 10.04 13.28
C VAL A 322 3.99 9.00 12.21
N SER A 323 3.95 9.44 10.94
CA SER A 323 4.48 8.67 9.83
C SER A 323 5.81 9.25 9.36
N LYS A 324 6.74 8.35 9.04
CA LYS A 324 8.03 8.65 8.41
C LYS A 324 8.16 7.82 7.15
N GLU A 325 8.56 8.48 6.07
CA GLU A 325 8.64 7.86 4.76
C GLU A 325 9.95 8.26 4.06
N PHE A 326 10.42 7.37 3.20
CA PHE A 326 11.55 7.58 2.31
C PHE A 326 11.06 7.53 0.87
N TRP A 327 11.17 8.65 0.18
CA TRP A 327 10.69 8.84 -1.19
C TRP A 327 11.83 8.91 -2.17
N THR A 328 11.64 8.30 -3.33
CA THR A 328 12.61 8.22 -4.44
C THR A 328 11.92 8.63 -5.73
N ILE A 329 12.49 9.60 -6.44
CA ILE A 329 12.11 9.91 -7.82
C ILE A 329 12.71 8.84 -8.71
N ILE A 330 11.86 8.03 -9.37
CA ILE A 330 12.31 6.90 -10.19
C ILE A 330 12.66 7.35 -11.59
N ASP A 331 11.71 8.07 -12.18
CA ASP A 331 11.82 8.64 -13.50
C ASP A 331 10.76 9.75 -13.64
N VAL A 332 11.08 10.75 -14.45
CA VAL A 332 10.17 11.83 -14.85
C VAL A 332 10.44 12.10 -16.31
N CYS A 333 9.39 12.13 -17.12
CA CYS A 333 9.53 12.44 -18.54
C CYS A 333 10.14 13.83 -18.73
N ASP A 334 10.97 13.99 -19.75
CA ASP A 334 11.73 15.21 -19.97
C ASP A 334 10.82 16.43 -20.17
N ASP A 335 9.62 16.23 -20.73
CA ASP A 335 8.57 17.23 -20.92
C ASP A 335 7.58 17.34 -19.74
N LEU A 336 7.84 16.61 -18.64
CA LEU A 336 6.97 16.51 -17.47
C LEU A 336 5.55 16.01 -17.78
N SER A 337 5.36 15.26 -18.87
CA SER A 337 4.07 14.63 -19.19
C SER A 337 3.68 13.52 -18.19
N TRP A 338 4.65 12.91 -17.52
CA TRP A 338 4.44 12.00 -16.41
C TRP A 338 5.65 11.93 -15.46
N GLY A 339 5.41 11.46 -14.24
CA GLY A 339 6.44 11.11 -13.26
C GLY A 339 6.09 9.83 -12.51
N LEU A 340 7.10 9.11 -12.03
CA LEU A 340 6.95 7.94 -11.18
C LEU A 340 7.76 8.14 -9.90
N PHE A 341 7.08 8.08 -8.75
CA PHE A 341 7.69 8.25 -7.44
C PHE A 341 7.43 7.01 -6.60
N HIS A 342 8.48 6.43 -6.01
CA HIS A 342 8.37 5.31 -5.09
C HIS A 342 8.54 5.78 -3.66
N TYR A 343 7.86 5.13 -2.73
CA TYR A 343 8.01 5.39 -1.31
C TYR A 343 8.04 4.10 -0.48
N SER A 344 8.79 4.14 0.61
CA SER A 344 8.67 3.19 1.72
C SER A 344 8.43 3.96 3.01
N GLY A 345 7.53 3.48 3.86
CA GLY A 345 7.11 4.23 5.03
C GLY A 345 6.69 3.36 6.19
N ALA A 346 6.60 3.99 7.36
CA ALA A 346 6.05 3.38 8.55
C ALA A 346 5.33 4.40 9.42
N ALA A 347 4.12 4.02 9.83
CA ALA A 347 3.44 4.58 10.98
C ALA A 347 3.79 3.69 12.19
N GLN A 348 5.02 3.88 12.69
CA GLN A 348 5.67 2.98 13.65
C GLN A 348 4.80 2.69 14.88
N ALA A 349 4.23 3.73 15.49
CA ALA A 349 3.39 3.62 16.69
C ALA A 349 2.02 2.95 16.44
N ALA A 350 1.60 2.84 15.17
CA ALA A 350 0.44 2.06 14.77
C ALA A 350 0.83 0.64 14.33
N GLY A 351 2.11 0.28 14.36
CA GLY A 351 2.59 -1.03 13.93
C GLY A 351 2.47 -1.28 12.43
N LEU A 352 2.34 -0.22 11.63
CA LEU A 352 2.15 -0.30 10.19
C LEU A 352 3.40 0.11 9.43
N SER A 353 3.76 -0.70 8.44
CA SER A 353 4.76 -0.39 7.44
C SER A 353 4.20 -0.65 6.05
N TYR A 354 4.68 0.11 5.08
CA TYR A 354 4.13 0.10 3.75
C TYR A 354 5.18 0.49 2.71
N THR A 355 4.94 0.06 1.48
CA THR A 355 5.66 0.47 0.28
C THR A 355 4.62 0.83 -0.77
N GLY A 356 5.01 1.66 -1.73
CA GLY A 356 4.14 2.06 -2.82
C GLY A 356 4.91 2.78 -3.92
N ALA A 357 4.23 2.97 -5.04
CA ALA A 357 4.67 3.93 -6.05
C ALA A 357 3.45 4.63 -6.64
N VAL A 358 3.59 5.90 -6.93
CA VAL A 358 2.55 6.73 -7.56
C VAL A 358 3.03 7.16 -8.94
N LEU A 359 2.22 6.84 -9.94
CA LEU A 359 2.35 7.33 -11.31
C LEU A 359 1.49 8.58 -11.44
N VAL A 360 2.10 9.66 -11.92
CA VAL A 360 1.47 10.98 -11.94
C VAL A 360 1.54 11.62 -13.32
N SER A 361 0.57 12.50 -13.63
CA SER A 361 0.57 13.39 -14.79
C SER A 361 0.01 14.76 -14.39
N PRO A 362 0.21 15.82 -15.20
CA PRO A 362 -0.40 17.12 -14.91
C PRO A 362 -1.92 17.08 -14.77
N ASP A 363 -2.62 16.26 -15.57
CA ASP A 363 -4.09 16.24 -15.62
C ASP A 363 -4.73 15.02 -14.94
N GLY A 364 -3.94 14.04 -14.50
CA GLY A 364 -4.40 12.83 -13.84
C GLY A 364 -5.00 11.79 -14.81
N ASN A 365 -4.92 12.03 -16.12
CA ASN A 365 -5.43 11.11 -17.12
C ASN A 365 -4.38 10.07 -17.52
N PHE A 366 -4.80 8.81 -17.60
CA PHE A 366 -3.99 7.74 -18.19
C PHE A 366 -4.13 7.76 -19.71
N LYS A 367 -3.03 7.98 -20.43
CA LYS A 367 -2.99 7.84 -21.90
C LYS A 367 -2.47 6.43 -22.26
N PRO A 368 -3.06 5.72 -23.23
CA PRO A 368 -2.58 4.37 -23.61
C PRO A 368 -1.10 4.33 -24.02
N GLU A 369 -0.61 5.42 -24.59
CA GLU A 369 0.78 5.62 -25.01
C GLU A 369 1.68 6.26 -23.94
N LEU A 370 1.17 6.42 -22.71
CA LEU A 370 1.89 7.09 -21.63
C LEU A 370 3.17 6.33 -21.28
N GLY A 371 4.33 6.95 -21.55
CA GLY A 371 5.64 6.48 -21.14
C GLY A 371 6.16 5.21 -21.83
N GLY A 372 5.30 4.39 -22.44
CA GLY A 372 5.68 3.19 -23.19
C GLY A 372 6.70 2.33 -22.46
N GLN A 373 7.75 1.89 -23.17
CA GLN A 373 8.82 1.08 -22.60
C GLN A 373 9.59 1.78 -21.47
N ARG A 374 9.70 3.12 -21.50
CA ARG A 374 10.40 3.89 -20.46
C ARG A 374 9.68 3.77 -19.11
N LEU A 375 8.34 3.85 -19.12
CA LEU A 375 7.54 3.65 -17.91
C LEU A 375 7.64 2.20 -17.40
N VAL A 376 7.57 1.21 -18.28
CA VAL A 376 7.75 -0.21 -17.91
C VAL A 376 9.10 -0.41 -17.21
N SER A 377 10.18 0.08 -17.80
CA SER A 377 11.52 -0.01 -17.19
C SER A 377 11.65 0.79 -15.90
N ALA A 378 10.87 1.87 -15.71
CA ALA A 378 10.84 2.61 -14.45
C ALA A 378 10.11 1.80 -13.35
N LEU A 379 8.99 1.15 -13.68
CA LEU A 379 8.25 0.28 -12.75
C LEU A 379 9.09 -0.95 -12.34
N GLU A 380 9.82 -1.55 -13.28
CA GLU A 380 10.74 -2.66 -12.99
C GLU A 380 11.82 -2.30 -11.95
N LYS A 381 12.35 -1.06 -11.96
CA LYS A 381 13.30 -0.57 -10.93
C LYS A 381 12.67 -0.57 -9.53
N CYS A 382 11.35 -0.48 -9.44
CA CYS A 382 10.59 -0.54 -8.20
C CYS A 382 10.19 -1.97 -7.82
N SER A 383 10.48 -2.98 -8.67
CA SER A 383 9.89 -4.32 -8.57
C SER A 383 8.36 -4.31 -8.61
N ILE A 384 7.79 -3.40 -9.41
CA ILE A 384 6.34 -3.24 -9.61
C ILE A 384 6.02 -3.51 -11.08
N MET A 385 4.90 -4.18 -11.33
CA MET A 385 4.32 -4.38 -12.65
C MET A 385 3.21 -3.36 -12.92
N ASP A 386 2.94 -3.09 -14.19
CA ASP A 386 1.90 -2.15 -14.62
C ASP A 386 0.49 -2.52 -14.11
N TRP A 387 0.16 -3.81 -14.09
CA TRP A 387 -1.11 -4.34 -13.58
C TRP A 387 -1.25 -4.30 -12.05
N GLU A 388 -0.17 -4.01 -11.32
CA GLU A 388 -0.21 -3.81 -9.87
C GLU A 388 -0.63 -2.38 -9.49
N LEU A 389 -0.78 -1.48 -10.47
CA LEU A 389 -1.20 -0.09 -10.23
C LEU A 389 -2.72 0.03 -10.24
N TYR A 390 -3.27 0.53 -9.13
CA TYR A 390 -4.68 0.89 -9.00
C TYR A 390 -4.93 2.27 -9.58
N ARG A 391 -5.82 2.35 -10.57
CA ARG A 391 -6.20 3.64 -11.16
C ARG A 391 -6.98 4.49 -10.17
N VAL A 392 -6.66 5.78 -10.20
CA VAL A 392 -7.37 6.82 -9.45
C VAL A 392 -8.52 7.35 -10.30
N ASP A 393 -9.71 7.44 -9.71
CA ASP A 393 -10.83 8.13 -10.34
C ASP A 393 -10.65 9.64 -10.23
N ASN A 394 -10.47 10.28 -11.38
CA ASN A 394 -10.19 11.71 -11.51
C ASN A 394 -11.35 12.49 -12.16
N CYS A 395 -12.54 11.89 -12.30
CA CYS A 395 -13.64 12.41 -13.12
C CYS A 395 -14.54 13.46 -12.45
N SER A 396 -14.55 13.60 -11.12
CA SER A 396 -15.56 14.42 -10.40
C SER A 396 -14.97 15.24 -9.24
N CYS A 397 -13.97 16.05 -9.56
CA CYS A 397 -13.15 16.77 -8.57
C CYS A 397 -13.64 18.20 -8.34
N ASN A 398 -14.82 18.34 -7.74
CA ASN A 398 -15.43 19.65 -7.51
C ASN A 398 -14.77 20.40 -6.34
N ASN A 399 -14.33 21.63 -6.60
CA ASN A 399 -13.78 22.58 -5.62
C ASN A 399 -12.69 21.97 -4.71
N PRO A 400 -11.58 21.45 -5.28
CA PRO A 400 -10.49 20.91 -4.48
C PRO A 400 -9.90 22.02 -3.58
N PRO A 401 -9.62 21.76 -2.28
CA PRO A 401 -9.07 22.75 -1.35
C PRO A 401 -7.56 22.93 -1.58
N LEU A 402 -7.23 23.50 -2.74
CA LEU A 402 -5.87 23.76 -3.21
C LEU A 402 -5.32 25.06 -2.64
N GLY A 403 -4.10 25.39 -3.06
CA GLY A 403 -3.38 26.59 -2.67
C GLY A 403 -2.25 26.30 -1.70
N ILE A 404 -1.22 27.14 -1.79
CA ILE A 404 0.00 27.08 -0.98
C ILE A 404 0.13 28.36 -0.14
N PRO A 405 0.89 28.34 0.97
CA PRO A 405 1.12 29.55 1.75
C PRO A 405 1.70 30.69 0.89
N GLU A 406 1.18 31.91 1.07
CA GLU A 406 1.70 33.10 0.40
C GLU A 406 3.21 33.24 0.61
N GLY A 407 3.96 33.64 -0.42
CA GLY A 407 5.43 33.77 -0.35
C GLY A 407 6.19 32.43 -0.40
N SER A 408 5.51 31.33 -0.74
CA SER A 408 6.17 30.09 -1.15
C SER A 408 6.94 30.31 -2.46
N ARG A 409 8.06 29.59 -2.60
CA ARG A 409 8.88 29.63 -3.82
C ARG A 409 8.64 28.36 -4.63
N LEU A 410 8.54 28.53 -5.94
CA LEU A 410 8.36 27.45 -6.90
C LEU A 410 9.73 27.04 -7.46
N HIS A 411 9.83 26.88 -8.78
CA HIS A 411 11.05 26.41 -9.46
C HIS A 411 12.28 27.27 -9.18
N SER A 412 13.45 26.62 -9.21
CA SER A 412 14.75 27.23 -8.97
C SER A 412 15.73 27.09 -10.13
N LYS A 413 15.54 26.05 -10.96
CA LYS A 413 16.40 25.64 -12.07
C LYS A 413 15.61 25.28 -13.32
N ILE A 414 14.47 24.60 -13.18
CA ILE A 414 13.62 24.23 -14.31
C ILE A 414 12.77 25.45 -14.71
N GLU A 415 12.95 25.94 -15.94
CA GLU A 415 12.08 26.96 -16.53
C GLU A 415 10.99 26.28 -17.39
N LEU A 416 9.72 26.44 -17.00
CA LEU A 416 8.57 25.99 -17.79
C LEU A 416 8.10 27.13 -18.71
N ARG A 417 8.97 27.62 -19.60
CA ARG A 417 8.61 28.74 -20.50
C ARG A 417 7.40 28.40 -21.37
N ASN A 418 6.32 29.18 -21.25
CA ASN A 418 5.22 29.32 -22.22
C ASN A 418 4.63 28.03 -22.81
N GLN A 419 4.76 26.88 -22.13
CA GLN A 419 3.96 25.71 -22.45
C GLN A 419 2.57 25.94 -21.85
N ARG A 420 1.72 26.66 -22.59
CA ARG A 420 0.28 26.59 -22.35
C ARG A 420 -0.12 25.13 -22.58
N TRP A 421 -0.30 24.39 -21.50
CA TRP A 421 -1.03 23.10 -21.53
C TRP A 421 -2.47 23.27 -22.04
N VAL A 422 -2.93 24.51 -22.17
CA VAL A 422 -4.22 24.90 -22.73
C VAL A 422 -4.11 25.09 -24.25
N SER A 423 -4.12 23.99 -25.02
CA SER A 423 -4.66 23.95 -26.40
C SER A 423 -4.62 22.58 -27.12
N GLN A 424 -4.83 21.45 -26.43
CA GLN A 424 -5.14 20.17 -27.10
C GLN A 424 -6.20 19.33 -26.36
N GLN A 425 -7.23 19.96 -25.78
CA GLN A 425 -8.33 19.23 -25.13
C GLN A 425 -9.73 19.56 -25.69
N HIS A 426 -9.83 20.30 -26.79
CA HIS A 426 -11.07 20.37 -27.59
C HIS A 426 -10.74 19.97 -29.04
N GLY A 427 -10.87 18.68 -29.30
CA GLY A 427 -10.79 18.04 -30.62
C GLY A 427 -11.52 16.71 -30.52
#